data_AF-U9W7J2-F1
#
_entry.id   AF-U9W7J2-F1
#
_cell.length_a   1.000
_cell.length_b   1.000
_cell.length_c   1.000
_cell.angle_alpha   90.00
_cell.angle_beta   90.00
_cell.angle_gamma   90.00
#
_symmetry.space_group_name_H-M   'P 1'
#
loop_
_entity.id
_entity.type
_entity.pdbx_description
1 polymer ?
#
loop_
_entity_poly.entity_id
_entity_poly.type
_entity_poly.pdbx_seq_one_letter_code
_entity_poly.pdbx_strand_id
1 'polypeptide(L)' 'MTAMTKRVQVTLPDRLAEALEQWAAYDGRPLSNLCAFLLEKAVLDAKQAGVEWSESDHASDKSRK' A
#
# COMPACT_ATOMS: atom_id res chain seq x y z
N MET A 1 -22.90 -5.40 -7.95
CA MET A 1 -21.83 -5.98 -7.11
C MET A 1 -21.33 -4.89 -6.19
N THR A 2 -21.51 -5.04 -4.88
CA THR A 2 -21.05 -4.06 -3.88
C THR A 2 -19.52 -4.10 -3.82
N ALA A 3 -18.85 -3.02 -4.23
CA ALA A 3 -17.41 -2.89 -4.04
C ALA A 3 -17.14 -2.80 -2.52
N MET A 4 -16.65 -3.88 -1.94
CA MET A 4 -16.41 -3.96 -0.50
C MET A 4 -15.10 -3.26 -0.16
N THR A 5 -15.18 -2.06 0.39
CA THR A 5 -14.02 -1.39 0.98
C THR A 5 -13.62 -2.10 2.27
N LYS A 6 -12.34 -2.47 2.40
CA LYS A 6 -11.75 -2.98 3.63
C LYS A 6 -11.00 -1.85 4.32
N ARG A 7 -11.14 -1.73 5.64
CA ARG A 7 -10.35 -0.79 6.45
C ARG A 7 -9.07 -1.48 6.89
N VAL A 8 -7.93 -0.84 6.65
CA VAL A 8 -6.61 -1.27 7.13
C VAL A 8 -6.04 -0.15 7.99
N GLN A 9 -5.34 -0.51 9.06
CA GLN A 9 -4.55 0.42 9.87
C GLN A 9 -3.08 0.19 9.56
N VAL A 10 -2.33 1.28 9.37
CA VAL A 10 -0.90 1.25 9.00
C VAL A 10 -0.15 2.18 9.92
N THR A 11 1.03 1.76 10.38
CA THR A 11 1.96 2.60 11.15
C THR A 11 3.11 2.96 10.23
N LEU A 12 3.45 4.26 10.15
CA LEU A 12 4.45 4.79 9.24
C LEU A 12 5.46 5.65 10.03
N PRO A 13 6.71 5.80 9.56
CA PRO A 13 7.62 6.78 10.13
C PRO A 13 7.08 8.21 9.99
N ASP A 14 7.30 9.05 11.00
CA ASP A 14 6.78 10.43 11.05
C ASP A 14 7.06 11.21 9.77
N ARG A 15 8.30 11.16 9.28
CA ARG A 15 8.71 11.85 8.03
C ARG A 15 7.85 11.49 6.83
N LEU A 16 7.41 10.23 6.74
CA LEU A 16 6.56 9.78 5.64
C LEU A 16 5.11 10.23 5.85
N ALA A 17 4.61 10.18 7.08
CA ALA A 17 3.28 10.68 7.41
C ALA A 17 3.16 12.19 7.09
N GLU A 18 4.14 12.99 7.48
CA GLU A 18 4.19 14.43 7.18
C GLU A 18 4.19 14.72 5.67
N ALA A 19 4.99 13.98 4.89
CA ALA A 19 5.02 14.14 3.45
C ALA A 19 3.65 13.81 2.80
N LEU A 20 2.99 12.74 3.26
CA LEU A 20 1.66 12.36 2.77
C LEU A 20 0.60 13.40 3.15
N GLU A 21 0.67 13.98 4.34
CA GLU A 21 -0.22 15.08 4.76
C GLU A 21 -0.06 16.31 3.87
N GLN A 22 1.18 16.71 3.55
CA GLN A 22 1.46 17.82 2.65
C GLN A 22 0.90 17.56 1.24
N TRP A 23 1.08 16.34 0.72
CA TRP A 23 0.56 15.97 -0.60
C TRP A 23 -0.97 15.92 -0.62
N ALA A 24 -1.59 15.43 0.44
CA ALA A 24 -3.04 15.39 0.57
C ALA A 24 -3.63 16.81 0.60
N ALA A 25 -2.99 17.72 1.34
CA ALA A 25 -3.35 19.13 1.38
C ALA A 25 -3.19 19.80 0.01
N TYR A 26 -2.07 19.55 -0.69
CA TYR A 26 -1.81 20.08 -2.03
C TYR A 26 -2.86 19.60 -3.05
N ASP A 27 -3.21 18.32 -3.04
CA ASP A 27 -4.20 17.73 -3.96
C ASP A 27 -5.65 18.01 -3.56
N GLY A 28 -5.89 18.68 -2.42
CA GLY A 28 -7.22 19.02 -1.93
C GLY A 28 -8.08 17.80 -1.58
N ARG A 29 -7.46 16.68 -1.15
CA ARG A 29 -8.18 15.43 -0.82
C ARG A 29 -7.85 14.93 0.59
N PRO A 30 -8.75 14.13 1.21
CA PRO A 30 -8.44 13.49 2.49
C PRO A 30 -7.19 12.61 2.40
N LEU A 31 -6.36 12.62 3.45
CA LEU A 31 -5.16 11.79 3.57
C LEU A 31 -5.46 10.31 3.32
N SER A 32 -6.55 9.79 3.89
CA SER A 32 -6.97 8.40 3.69
C SER A 32 -7.23 8.05 2.22
N ASN A 33 -7.76 9.00 1.44
CA ASN A 33 -8.05 8.81 0.03
C ASN A 33 -6.74 8.83 -0.79
N LEU A 34 -5.81 9.73 -0.46
CA LEU A 34 -4.46 9.72 -1.03
C LEU A 34 -3.77 8.38 -0.75
N CYS A 35 -3.78 7.91 0.49
CA CYS A 35 -3.16 6.65 0.86
C CYS A 35 -3.78 5.47 0.10
N ALA A 36 -5.11 5.43 -0.03
CA ALA A 36 -5.79 4.39 -0.81
C ALA A 36 -5.33 4.38 -2.28
N PHE A 37 -5.28 5.55 -2.92
CA PHE A 37 -4.80 5.69 -4.30
C PHE A 37 -3.34 5.26 -4.46
N LEU A 38 -2.46 5.69 -3.55
CA LEU A 38 -1.04 5.35 -3.60
C LEU A 38 -0.81 3.84 -3.40
N LEU A 39 -1.57 3.20 -2.49
CA LEU A 39 -1.51 1.76 -2.29
C LEU A 39 -1.99 0.99 -3.53
N GLU A 40 -3.11 1.41 -4.14
CA GLU A 40 -3.61 0.81 -5.36
C GLU A 40 -2.59 0.93 -6.50
N LYS A 41 -2.03 2.14 -6.70
CA LYS A 41 -0.99 2.37 -7.70
C LYS A 41 0.23 1.49 -7.47
N ALA A 42 0.73 1.41 -6.23
CA ALA A 42 1.90 0.61 -5.91
C ALA A 42 1.68 -0.89 -6.22
N VAL A 43 0.49 -1.42 -5.92
CA VAL A 43 0.13 -2.81 -6.24
C VAL A 43 0.02 -3.02 -7.75
N LEU A 44 -0.58 -2.08 -8.48
CA LEU A 44 -0.68 -2.14 -9.94
C LEU A 44 0.70 -2.10 -10.60
N ASP A 45 1.57 -1.19 -10.15
CA ASP A 45 2.95 -1.07 -10.65
C ASP A 45 3.74 -2.36 -10.40
N ALA A 46 3.61 -2.98 -9.21
CA ALA A 46 4.26 -4.25 -8.90
C ALA A 46 3.78 -5.40 -9.79
N LYS A 47 2.46 -5.47 -10.06
CA LYS A 47 1.86 -6.44 -10.98
C LYS A 47 2.38 -6.27 -12.41
N GLN A 48 2.45 -5.02 -12.89
CA GLN A 48 2.96 -4.72 -14.23
C GLN A 48 4.45 -5.04 -14.37
N ALA A 49 5.23 -4.82 -13.31
CA ALA A 49 6.66 -5.13 -13.29
C ALA A 49 6.95 -6.64 -13.13
N GLY A 50 5.94 -7.47 -12.88
CA GLY A 50 6.14 -8.89 -12.59
C GLY A 50 6.85 -9.16 -11.25
N VAL A 51 6.88 -8.17 -10.36
CA VAL A 51 7.45 -8.26 -9.00
C VAL A 51 6.33 -8.51 -7.98
N GLU A 52 5.23 -9.12 -8.42
CA GLU A 52 4.18 -9.55 -7.50
C GLU A 52 4.79 -10.55 -6.52
N TRP A 53 4.47 -10.38 -5.23
CA TRP A 53 4.89 -11.31 -4.18
C TRP A 53 4.33 -12.69 -4.54
N SER A 54 5.19 -13.56 -5.07
CA SER A 54 4.81 -14.94 -5.34
C SER A 54 4.70 -15.66 -4.01
N GLU A 55 3.63 -16.43 -3.82
CA GLU A 55 3.47 -17.31 -2.65
C GLU A 55 4.67 -18.27 -2.47
N SER A 56 5.46 -18.46 -3.53
CA SER A 56 6.71 -19.22 -3.57
C SER A 56 7.84 -18.63 -2.71
N ASP A 57 7.83 -17.31 -2.45
CA ASP A 57 8.88 -16.64 -1.66
C ASP A 57 8.76 -16.91 -0.15
N HIS A 58 7.60 -17.36 0.33
CA HIS A 58 7.39 -17.76 1.73
C HIS A 58 7.51 -19.26 2.00
N ALA A 59 7.58 -20.10 0.96
CA ALA A 59 7.71 -21.55 1.11
C ALA A 59 9.15 -21.98 1.49
N SER A 60 10.16 -21.16 1.21
CA SER A 60 11.58 -21.47 1.46
C SER A 60 12.05 -21.17 2.90
N ASP A 61 11.31 -20.36 3.67
CA ASP A 61 11.70 -19.99 5.05
C ASP A 61 11.17 -20.95 6.14
N LYS A 62 10.17 -21.79 5.83
CA LYS A 62 9.60 -22.76 6.80
C LYS A 62 10.33 -24.10 6.88
N SER A 63 11.45 -24.30 6.17
CA SER A 63 12.22 -25.56 6.19
C SER A 63 13.45 -25.52 7.11
N ARG A 64 13.66 -24.44 7.87
CA ARG A 64 14.67 -24.35 8.93
C ARG A 64 14.02 -24.25 10.32
N LYS A 65 13.37 -25.33 10.77
CA LYS A 65 13.21 -25.59 12.21
C LYS A 65 13.13 -27.06 12.49
#